data_AF-A0A9X2MPN5-F1
#
_entry.id   AF-A0A9X2MPN5-F1
#
_cell.length_a   1.000
_cell.length_b   1.000
_cell.length_c   1.000
_cell.angle_alpha   90.00
_cell.angle_beta   90.00
_cell.angle_gamma   90.00
#
_symmetry.space_group_name_H-M   'P 1'
#
loop_
_entity.id
_entity.type
_entity.pdbx_description
1 polymer ?
#
loop_
_entity_poly.entity_id
_entity_poly.type
_entity_poly.pdbx_seq_one_letter_code
_entity_poly.pdbx_strand_id
1 'polypeptide(L)'
;MKKLTVIVLSIVIILISWGYLSIRPTLKGFYQSEVNGYHIQVLIREEDNSFVEWIDNREVDRGTYKKSENNSYRIKSNKQSFEITLNDDNSFDIVVDKLNDGKPINMKNISTDDIPISFWDKFDDVDEYKALLD
;
A
#
# COMPACT_ATOMS: atom_id res chain seq x y z
N MET A 1 37.48 23.24 27.91
CA MET A 1 37.16 23.42 26.48
C MET A 1 37.08 22.09 25.74
N LYS A 2 38.15 21.28 25.65
CA LYS A 2 38.15 19.98 24.94
C LYS A 2 36.96 19.04 25.29
N LYS A 3 36.63 18.88 26.58
CA LYS A 3 35.50 18.03 27.02
C LYS A 3 34.12 18.55 26.57
N LEU A 4 33.94 19.88 26.53
CA LEU A 4 32.68 20.51 26.13
C LEU A 4 32.48 20.40 24.61
N THR A 5 33.57 20.59 23.84
CA THR A 5 33.57 20.41 22.39
C THR A 5 33.22 18.98 21.99
N VAL A 6 33.74 17.98 22.71
CA VAL A 6 33.41 16.56 22.47
C VAL A 6 31.92 16.29 22.71
N ILE A 7 31.34 16.80 23.80
CA ILE A 7 29.91 16.62 24.12
C ILE A 7 29.01 17.23 23.04
N VAL A 8 29.31 18.46 22.60
CA VAL A 8 28.53 19.13 21.54
C VAL A 8 28.63 18.34 20.23
N LEU A 9 29.81 17.84 19.87
CA LEU A 9 30.00 17.02 18.67
C LEU A 9 29.19 15.72 18.73
N SER A 10 29.17 15.06 19.89
CA SER A 10 28.38 13.84 20.11
C SER A 10 26.88 14.09 19.94
N ILE A 11 26.36 15.21 20.46
CA ILE A 11 24.95 15.58 20.32
C ILE A 11 24.59 15.83 18.85
N VAL A 12 25.45 16.54 18.11
CA VAL A 12 25.25 16.80 16.68
C VAL A 12 25.24 15.49 15.88
N ILE A 13 26.15 14.55 16.18
CA ILE A 13 26.18 13.24 15.54
C ILE A 13 24.89 12.46 15.82
N ILE A 14 24.42 12.44 17.08
CA ILE A 14 23.17 11.76 17.45
C ILE A 14 21.97 12.36 16.70
N LEU A 15 21.89 13.70 16.60
CA LEU A 15 20.81 14.38 15.88
C LEU A 15 20.83 14.10 14.38
N ILE A 16 22.01 14.06 13.75
CA ILE A 16 22.16 13.71 12.33
C ILE A 16 21.80 12.23 12.09
N SER A 17 22.25 11.33 12.97
CA SER A 17 21.93 9.91 12.89
C SER A 17 20.43 9.64 13.07
N TRP A 18 19.74 10.39 13.94
CA TRP A 18 18.29 10.26 14.13
C TRP A 18 17.51 10.65 12.87
N GLY A 19 17.96 11.67 12.13
CA GLY A 19 17.36 12.05 10.86
C GLY A 19 17.54 10.99 9.77
N TYR A 20 18.69 10.32 9.73
CA TYR A 20 19.00 9.30 8.72
C TYR A 20 18.31 7.94 8.96
N LEU A 21 17.90 7.67 10.19
CA LEU A 21 17.19 6.45 10.60
C LEU A 21 15.69 6.47 10.28
N SER A 22 15.18 7.52 9.63
CA SER A 22 13.81 7.54 9.14
C SER A 22 13.67 6.56 7.97
N ILE A 23 13.37 5.30 8.30
CA ILE A 23 13.04 4.24 7.36
C ILE A 23 11.82 4.72 6.57
N ARG A 24 12.01 5.02 5.29
CA ARG A 24 10.89 5.34 4.41
C ARG A 24 10.15 4.05 4.11
N PRO A 25 8.80 4.06 4.16
CA PRO A 25 8.04 2.89 3.81
C PRO A 25 8.25 2.55 2.34
N THR A 26 8.23 1.25 2.05
CA THR A 26 8.27 0.71 0.70
C THR A 26 6.92 0.05 0.43
N LEU A 27 6.33 0.31 -0.73
CA LEU A 27 5.08 -0.32 -1.14
C LEU A 27 5.29 -1.82 -1.31
N LYS A 28 4.85 -2.60 -0.31
CA LYS A 28 4.87 -4.07 -0.29
C LYS A 28 4.01 -4.62 0.84
N GLY A 29 3.61 -5.89 0.70
CA GLY A 29 2.87 -6.61 1.72
C GLY A 29 1.37 -6.50 1.55
N PHE A 30 0.63 -6.72 2.63
CA PHE A 30 -0.82 -6.87 2.60
C PHE A 30 -1.51 -5.64 3.22
N TYR A 31 -2.38 -5.02 2.45
CA TYR A 31 -3.11 -3.80 2.81
C TYR A 31 -4.60 -4.10 2.91
N GLN A 32 -5.28 -3.50 3.88
CA GLN A 32 -6.70 -3.73 4.10
C GLN A 32 -7.44 -2.46 4.50
N SER A 33 -8.71 -2.38 4.11
CA SER A 33 -9.67 -1.41 4.61
C SER A 33 -11.08 -2.02 4.67
N GLU A 34 -12.00 -1.33 5.33
CA GLU A 34 -13.42 -1.66 5.37
C GLU A 34 -14.23 -0.40 5.09
N VAL A 35 -15.17 -0.47 4.15
CA VAL A 35 -16.08 0.63 3.84
C VAL A 35 -17.43 0.07 3.41
N ASN A 36 -18.51 0.67 3.91
CA ASN A 36 -19.89 0.30 3.54
C ASN A 36 -20.20 -1.21 3.63
N GLY A 37 -19.55 -1.91 4.57
CA GLY A 37 -19.71 -3.35 4.80
C GLY A 37 -18.84 -4.27 3.93
N TYR A 38 -18.06 -3.71 3.01
CA TYR A 38 -17.12 -4.44 2.17
C TYR A 38 -15.72 -4.43 2.77
N HIS A 39 -15.04 -5.57 2.73
CA HIS A 39 -13.61 -5.69 3.06
C HIS A 39 -12.79 -5.61 1.79
N ILE A 40 -11.97 -4.58 1.64
CA ILE A 40 -11.05 -4.43 0.51
C ILE A 40 -9.66 -4.82 0.96
N GLN A 41 -9.00 -5.64 0.16
CA GLN A 41 -7.70 -6.22 0.46
C GLN A 41 -6.81 -6.11 -0.78
N VAL A 42 -5.55 -5.73 -0.58
CA VAL A 42 -4.56 -5.64 -1.66
C VAL A 42 -3.26 -6.26 -1.21
N LEU A 43 -2.78 -7.26 -1.95
CA LEU A 43 -1.43 -7.80 -1.82
C LEU A 43 -0.54 -7.11 -2.84
N ILE A 44 0.54 -6.47 -2.39
CA ILE A 44 1.59 -5.91 -3.22
C ILE A 44 2.83 -6.79 -3.08
N ARG A 45 3.34 -7.32 -4.21
CA ARG A 45 4.53 -8.15 -4.27
C ARG A 45 5.72 -7.39 -4.86
N GLU A 46 6.77 -7.25 -4.06
CA GLU A 46 7.99 -6.54 -4.46
C GLU A 46 8.83 -7.37 -5.44
N GLU A 47 8.82 -8.70 -5.30
CA GLU A 47 9.61 -9.64 -6.10
C GLU A 47 9.37 -9.49 -7.61
N ASP A 48 8.11 -9.33 -8.02
CA ASP A 48 7.70 -9.27 -9.43
C ASP A 48 6.94 -7.98 -9.80
N ASN A 49 6.88 -7.01 -8.89
CA ASN A 49 6.13 -5.76 -9.03
C ASN A 49 4.66 -5.99 -9.40
N SER A 50 4.04 -7.02 -8.83
CA SER A 50 2.64 -7.37 -9.06
C SER A 50 1.73 -6.97 -7.90
N PHE A 51 0.43 -6.88 -8.19
CA PHE A 51 -0.58 -6.78 -7.15
C PHE A 51 -1.77 -7.69 -7.44
N VAL A 52 -2.50 -8.02 -6.38
CA VAL A 52 -3.81 -8.68 -6.44
C VAL A 52 -4.75 -7.95 -5.48
N GLU A 53 -5.95 -7.67 -5.94
CA GLU A 53 -7.00 -6.98 -5.20
C GLU A 53 -8.19 -7.91 -4.98
N TRP A 54 -8.70 -7.92 -3.74
CA TRP A 54 -9.90 -8.64 -3.37
C TRP A 54 -10.92 -7.71 -2.71
N ILE A 55 -12.19 -8.03 -2.95
CA ILE A 55 -13.33 -7.48 -2.20
C ILE A 55 -14.08 -8.67 -1.61
N ASP A 56 -14.23 -8.70 -0.29
CA ASP A 56 -14.79 -9.82 0.48
C ASP A 56 -14.23 -11.18 0.04
N ASN A 57 -12.90 -11.24 -0.10
CA ASN A 57 -12.12 -12.40 -0.51
C ASN A 57 -12.34 -12.88 -1.97
N ARG A 58 -13.09 -12.16 -2.81
CA ARG A 58 -13.19 -12.43 -4.27
C ARG A 58 -12.09 -11.68 -5.00
N GLU A 59 -11.30 -12.36 -5.83
CA GLU A 59 -10.28 -11.69 -6.65
C GLU A 59 -10.98 -10.85 -7.73
N VAL A 60 -10.89 -9.53 -7.60
CA VAL A 60 -11.58 -8.59 -8.49
C VAL A 60 -10.66 -7.98 -9.52
N ASP A 61 -9.37 -7.89 -9.21
CA ASP A 61 -8.35 -7.36 -10.11
C ASP A 61 -6.95 -7.89 -9.79
N ARG A 62 -6.10 -7.87 -10.81
CA ARG A 62 -4.68 -8.19 -10.69
C ARG A 62 -3.88 -7.46 -11.76
N GLY A 63 -2.65 -7.08 -11.41
CA GLY A 63 -1.83 -6.36 -12.36
C GLY A 63 -0.41 -6.12 -11.89
N THR A 64 0.15 -5.00 -12.33
CA THR A 64 1.51 -4.59 -12.01
C THR A 64 1.53 -3.17 -11.50
N TYR A 65 2.60 -2.82 -10.80
CA TYR A 65 2.86 -1.44 -10.41
C TYR A 65 4.26 -1.01 -10.83
N LYS A 66 4.44 0.32 -10.94
CA LYS A 66 5.76 0.92 -11.19
C LYS A 66 5.94 2.10 -10.25
N LYS A 67 7.10 2.16 -9.60
CA LYS A 67 7.49 3.32 -8.80
C LYS A 67 7.72 4.53 -9.71
N SER A 68 7.11 5.65 -9.33
CA SER A 68 7.28 6.97 -9.93
C SER A 68 8.18 7.84 -9.01
N GLU A 69 8.22 9.16 -9.23
CA GLU A 69 8.93 10.08 -8.33
C GLU A 69 8.25 10.17 -6.95
N ASN A 70 9.01 10.55 -5.92
CA ASN A 70 8.49 10.99 -4.61
C ASN A 70 7.42 10.08 -3.95
N ASN A 71 7.73 8.78 -3.76
CA ASN A 71 6.84 7.78 -3.13
C ASN A 71 5.50 7.57 -3.85
N SER A 72 5.36 8.05 -5.09
CA SER A 72 4.23 7.70 -5.94
C SER A 72 4.45 6.38 -6.65
N TYR A 73 3.36 5.67 -6.92
CA TYR A 73 3.34 4.40 -7.63
C TYR A 73 2.19 4.40 -8.62
N ARG A 74 2.48 4.04 -9.87
CA ARG A 74 1.47 3.84 -10.90
C ARG A 74 1.00 2.40 -10.88
N ILE A 75 -0.28 2.19 -10.61
CA ILE A 75 -0.96 0.90 -10.65
C ILE A 75 -1.55 0.69 -12.05
N LYS A 76 -1.43 -0.52 -12.59
CA LYS A 76 -2.00 -0.86 -13.89
C LYS A 76 -2.43 -2.33 -13.97
N SER A 77 -3.67 -2.54 -14.37
CA SER A 77 -4.24 -3.84 -14.73
C SER A 77 -4.98 -3.76 -16.07
N ASN A 78 -5.77 -4.80 -16.38
CA ASN A 78 -6.70 -4.77 -17.50
C ASN A 78 -7.95 -3.93 -17.21
N LYS A 79 -8.24 -3.65 -15.93
CA LYS A 79 -9.46 -2.95 -15.49
C LYS A 79 -9.22 -1.48 -15.18
N GLN A 80 -8.09 -1.16 -14.55
CA GLN A 80 -7.86 0.15 -13.99
C GLN A 80 -6.40 0.60 -14.16
N SER A 81 -6.21 1.91 -14.23
CA SER A 81 -4.89 2.53 -14.15
C SER A 81 -4.98 3.86 -13.42
N PHE A 82 -4.29 3.95 -12.29
CA PHE A 82 -4.29 5.11 -11.41
C PHE A 82 -2.93 5.26 -10.73
N GLU A 83 -2.76 6.35 -9.99
CA GLU A 83 -1.57 6.65 -9.20
C GLU A 83 -1.92 6.69 -7.72
N ILE A 84 -1.06 6.11 -6.89
CA ILE A 84 -1.14 6.21 -5.43
C ILE A 84 0.12 6.90 -4.91
N THR A 85 0.00 7.55 -3.77
CA THR A 85 1.14 8.07 -3.00
C THR A 85 1.22 7.32 -1.69
N LEU A 86 2.38 6.73 -1.41
CA LEU A 86 2.62 6.01 -0.15
C LEU A 86 2.96 7.00 0.96
N ASN A 87 2.12 7.03 1.99
CA ASN A 87 2.29 7.87 3.16
C ASN A 87 3.39 7.33 4.09
N ASP A 88 3.90 8.19 4.96
CA ASP A 88 4.96 7.85 5.92
C ASP A 88 4.55 6.76 6.93
N ASP A 89 3.25 6.56 7.15
CA ASP A 89 2.68 5.50 7.99
C ASP A 89 2.44 4.17 7.24
N ASN A 90 2.98 4.04 6.02
CA ASN A 90 2.79 2.90 5.13
C ASN A 90 1.31 2.66 4.77
N SER A 91 0.53 3.72 4.63
CA SER A 91 -0.82 3.68 4.06
C SER A 91 -0.87 4.37 2.70
N PHE A 92 -1.93 4.12 1.94
CA PHE A 92 -2.24 4.88 0.74
C PHE A 92 -3.75 4.91 0.52
N ASP A 93 -4.21 5.85 -0.30
CA ASP A 93 -5.63 5.96 -0.63
C ASP A 93 -5.91 5.37 -2.03
N ILE A 94 -7.05 4.69 -2.16
CA ILE A 94 -7.62 4.27 -3.45
C ILE A 94 -9.02 4.85 -3.62
N VAL A 95 -9.50 4.91 -4.85
CA VAL A 95 -10.89 5.31 -5.15
C VAL A 95 -11.57 4.16 -5.87
N VAL A 96 -12.65 3.65 -5.28
CA VAL A 96 -13.54 2.67 -5.90
C VAL A 96 -14.95 3.28 -5.87
N ASP A 97 -15.37 3.86 -7.00
CA ASP A 97 -16.53 4.75 -7.07
C ASP A 97 -17.80 4.11 -6.52
N LYS A 98 -18.08 2.85 -6.90
CA LYS A 98 -19.27 2.11 -6.46
C LYS A 98 -19.24 1.68 -5.00
N LEU A 99 -18.07 1.68 -4.35
CA LEU A 99 -17.94 1.27 -2.95
C LEU A 99 -18.04 2.44 -1.98
N ASN A 100 -17.64 3.65 -2.37
CA ASN A 100 -17.53 4.77 -1.44
C ASN A 100 -17.94 6.13 -2.06
N ASP A 101 -18.85 6.14 -3.02
CA ASP A 101 -19.35 7.35 -3.70
C ASP A 101 -18.20 8.22 -4.28
N GLY A 102 -17.16 7.57 -4.80
CA GLY A 102 -15.95 8.22 -5.30
C GLY A 102 -15.07 8.88 -4.23
N LYS A 103 -15.36 8.68 -2.93
CA LYS A 103 -14.49 9.14 -1.85
C LYS A 103 -13.31 8.19 -1.67
N PRO A 104 -12.12 8.73 -1.33
CA PRO A 104 -10.95 7.90 -1.05
C PRO A 104 -11.19 6.89 0.09
N ILE A 105 -10.65 5.69 -0.08
CA ILE A 105 -10.60 4.61 0.91
C ILE A 105 -9.14 4.47 1.34
N ASN A 106 -8.88 4.66 2.63
CA ASN A 106 -7.53 4.55 3.17
C ASN A 106 -7.16 3.08 3.40
N MET A 107 -6.17 2.60 2.67
CA MET A 107 -5.63 1.24 2.72
C MET A 107 -4.46 1.20 3.70
N LYS A 108 -4.63 0.46 4.81
CA LYS A 108 -3.61 0.34 5.85
C LYS A 108 -2.80 -0.92 5.64
N ASN A 109 -1.48 -0.83 5.71
CA ASN A 109 -0.63 -2.01 5.74
C ASN A 109 -0.87 -2.79 7.04
N ILE A 110 -1.27 -4.05 6.93
CA ILE A 110 -1.48 -4.96 8.07
C ILE A 110 -0.41 -6.05 8.15
N SER A 111 0.37 -6.22 7.08
CA SER A 111 1.57 -7.06 7.05
C SER A 111 2.59 -6.49 6.07
N THR A 112 3.85 -6.41 6.49
CA THR A 112 4.97 -6.03 5.61
C THR A 112 5.51 -7.19 4.80
N ASP A 113 5.07 -8.42 5.12
CA ASP A 113 5.43 -9.63 4.38
C ASP A 113 4.55 -9.74 3.13
N ASP A 114 5.17 -9.90 1.97
CA ASP A 114 4.51 -10.03 0.66
C ASP A 114 4.38 -11.49 0.20
N ILE A 115 4.19 -12.37 1.19
CA ILE A 115 3.98 -13.82 0.96
C ILE A 115 2.76 -14.00 0.04
N PRO A 116 2.84 -14.87 -0.97
CA PRO A 116 1.70 -15.20 -1.82
C PRO A 116 0.52 -15.70 -0.97
N ILE A 117 -0.54 -14.90 -0.92
CA ILE A 117 -1.81 -15.25 -0.30
C ILE A 117 -2.83 -15.36 -1.43
N SER A 118 -3.64 -16.42 -1.38
CA SER A 118 -4.83 -16.56 -2.21
C SER A 118 -6.00 -16.96 -1.32
N PHE A 119 -7.17 -16.44 -1.64
CA PHE A 119 -8.42 -16.91 -1.06
C PHE A 119 -8.98 -18.06 -1.91
N TRP A 120 -10.12 -18.62 -1.53
CA TRP A 120 -10.74 -19.69 -2.30
C TRP A 120 -11.19 -19.21 -3.68
N ASP A 121 -10.97 -20.02 -4.72
CA ASP A 121 -11.28 -19.63 -6.11
C ASP A 121 -12.71 -20.00 -6.55
N LYS A 122 -13.52 -20.57 -5.65
CA LYS A 122 -14.85 -21.11 -5.97
C LYS A 122 -15.95 -20.23 -5.38
N PHE A 123 -16.12 -19.06 -5.98
CA PHE A 123 -17.24 -18.18 -5.71
C PHE A 123 -18.05 -18.03 -7.00
N ASP A 124 -19.37 -18.20 -6.92
CA ASP A 124 -20.27 -18.08 -8.09
C ASP A 124 -20.59 -16.60 -8.40
N ASP A 125 -20.24 -15.67 -7.50
CA ASP A 125 -20.57 -14.24 -7.53
C ASP A 125 -19.39 -13.33 -7.89
N VAL A 126 -18.24 -13.88 -8.31
CA VAL A 126 -17.01 -13.09 -8.59
C VAL A 126 -17.26 -11.95 -9.57
N ASP A 127 -18.07 -12.19 -10.60
CA ASP A 127 -18.33 -11.19 -11.63
C ASP A 127 -19.15 -9.99 -11.11
N GLU A 128 -19.99 -10.20 -10.07
CA GLU A 128 -20.70 -9.11 -9.39
C GLU A 128 -19.73 -8.20 -8.63
N TYR A 129 -18.75 -8.78 -7.92
CA TYR A 129 -17.71 -8.03 -7.22
C TYR A 129 -16.75 -7.32 -8.18
N LYS A 130 -16.44 -7.97 -9.30
CA LYS A 130 -15.63 -7.39 -10.37
C LYS A 130 -16.24 -6.12 -10.95
N ALA A 131 -17.58 -6.04 -11.02
CA ALA A 131 -18.31 -4.88 -11.51
C ALA A 131 -18.27 -3.69 -10.54
N LEU A 132 -17.79 -3.86 -9.30
CA LEU A 132 -17.61 -2.76 -8.34
C LEU A 132 -16.44 -1.83 -8.73
N LEU A 133 -15.50 -2.32 -9.55
CA LEU A 133 -14.36 -1.55 -10.05
C LEU A 133 -14.66 -0.81 -11.37
N ASP A 134 -15.80 -1.10 -12.01
CA ASP A 134 -16.19 -0.53 -13.31
C ASP A 134 -16.92 0.81 -13.20
#